data_AF-A0A528DWV0-F1
#
_entry.id   AF-A0A528DWV0-F1
#
_cell.length_a   1.000
_cell.length_b   1.000
_cell.length_c   1.000
_cell.angle_alpha   90.00
_cell.angle_beta   90.00
_cell.angle_gamma   90.00
#
_symmetry.space_group_name_H-M   'P 1'
#
loop_
_entity.id
_entity.type
_entity.pdbx_description
1 polymer ?
#
loop_
_entity_poly.entity_id
_entity_poly.type
_entity_poly.pdbx_seq_one_letter_code
_entity_poly.pdbx_strand_id
1 'polypeptide(L)'
;MKSPSDFGTLKGVIAWGAVAITLSCFSENVFAHTLGPVNPVMVRDAEEISGLTDTIGSAATQTKGVYDSLKIWASDSTISACFLDGGELLKKFFVRTSKKWLDGTSIKINFGDPPKFNDCTNDSVEDIRISFKQEGSWSFVGTDSLLPDVVKAGASLNVQTNGAAFNSLDKAWLEETILHEVGHALGLEHEHQSPEAHCDDEFAWDTVIPKIEKEWGWSEDEILSNFKEMVASPRLRATPYDRKSIMHYALPAWMFKQGTKSRCFISQPTKISLKDRETIRAAYPISQEVQADVIKRSVARIATDLGDQKWDTDQWKTIGNNVGEILARSGRRLSLSIPISIKDQPSLKTADSDRSCSGDESAAVGTAKFSCAIAEDGSKMVIDVFGVK
;
A
#
# COMPACT_ATOMS: atom_id res chain seq x y z
N MET A 1 21.53 44.48 -0.30
CA MET A 1 20.48 45.39 -0.79
C MET A 1 19.86 44.79 -2.04
N LYS A 2 18.55 44.53 -1.98
CA LYS A 2 17.56 44.35 -3.08
C LYS A 2 17.70 43.18 -4.07
N SER A 3 16.74 42.26 -3.92
CA SER A 3 16.07 41.45 -4.97
C SER A 3 15.50 42.33 -6.11
N PRO A 4 15.30 41.78 -7.31
CA PRO A 4 13.93 41.58 -7.84
C PRO A 4 13.79 40.20 -8.54
N SER A 5 12.84 39.34 -8.19
CA SER A 5 11.40 39.35 -8.50
C SER A 5 11.04 38.98 -9.95
N ASP A 6 10.25 37.91 -10.04
CA ASP A 6 9.06 37.76 -10.89
C ASP A 6 9.23 37.43 -12.38
N PHE A 7 8.69 36.27 -12.78
CA PHE A 7 8.22 36.01 -14.13
C PHE A 7 6.96 35.14 -14.08
N GLY A 8 5.82 35.80 -14.22
CA GLY A 8 4.55 35.15 -14.54
C GLY A 8 4.39 34.84 -16.02
N THR A 9 3.58 33.82 -16.28
CA THR A 9 2.68 33.63 -17.45
C THR A 9 3.27 33.57 -18.86
N LEU A 10 3.11 32.42 -19.54
CA LEU A 10 2.47 32.39 -20.87
C LEU A 10 1.99 30.98 -21.29
N LYS A 11 0.66 30.84 -21.33
CA LYS A 11 -0.20 30.20 -22.34
C LYS A 11 0.44 29.31 -23.43
N GLY A 12 -0.22 28.17 -23.72
CA GLY A 12 -0.16 27.56 -25.05
C GLY A 12 -0.85 26.20 -25.17
N VAL A 13 -2.16 26.19 -25.41
CA VAL A 13 -2.90 25.01 -25.91
C VAL A 13 -2.44 24.71 -27.35
N ILE A 14 -1.96 23.49 -27.62
CA ILE A 14 -1.97 22.91 -28.97
C ILE A 14 -2.50 21.48 -28.93
N ALA A 15 -3.50 21.29 -29.79
CA ALA A 15 -4.27 20.12 -30.10
C ALA A 15 -3.48 19.02 -30.84
N TRP A 16 -3.86 17.77 -30.54
CA TRP A 16 -3.94 16.58 -31.40
C TRP A 16 -2.73 16.18 -32.28
N GLY A 17 -2.19 15.00 -31.97
CA GLY A 17 -1.36 14.20 -32.87
C GLY A 17 -1.38 12.73 -32.43
N ALA A 18 -2.24 11.92 -33.04
CA ALA A 18 -2.25 10.48 -32.88
C ALA A 18 -0.92 9.88 -33.32
N VAL A 19 -0.28 9.10 -32.46
CA VAL A 19 0.73 8.12 -32.85
C VAL A 19 0.44 6.83 -32.10
N ALA A 20 -0.39 6.00 -32.73
CA ALA A 20 -0.41 4.57 -32.46
C ALA A 20 0.92 4.00 -32.99
N ILE A 21 1.82 3.60 -32.09
CA ILE A 21 2.93 2.71 -32.44
C ILE A 21 2.59 1.34 -31.85
N THR A 22 1.98 0.51 -32.70
CA THR A 22 2.08 -0.94 -32.58
C THR A 22 3.54 -1.33 -32.79
N LEU A 23 4.25 -1.69 -31.73
CA LEU A 23 5.52 -2.41 -31.84
C LEU A 23 5.28 -3.89 -31.53
N SER A 24 4.93 -4.64 -32.57
CA SER A 24 5.06 -6.10 -32.60
C SER A 24 6.44 -6.42 -33.17
N CYS A 25 7.36 -6.91 -32.33
CA CYS A 25 8.48 -7.84 -32.64
C CYS A 25 9.59 -7.69 -31.58
N PHE A 26 9.59 -8.53 -30.56
CA PHE A 26 10.52 -9.65 -30.39
C PHE A 26 10.18 -10.37 -29.08
N SER A 27 10.17 -11.69 -29.18
CA SER A 27 9.74 -12.67 -28.21
C SER A 27 10.66 -12.76 -26.99
N GLU A 28 10.24 -12.18 -25.86
CA GLU A 28 10.36 -12.75 -24.51
C GLU A 28 9.21 -12.15 -23.70
N ASN A 29 8.15 -12.93 -23.46
CA ASN A 29 6.98 -12.45 -22.72
C ASN A 29 7.40 -12.03 -21.31
N VAL A 30 7.37 -10.72 -21.05
CA VAL A 30 7.38 -10.18 -19.68
C VAL A 30 6.00 -10.46 -19.10
N PHE A 31 5.92 -11.44 -18.20
CA PHE A 31 4.69 -11.84 -17.49
C PHE A 31 4.55 -11.15 -16.11
N ALA A 32 5.26 -10.05 -15.88
CA ALA A 32 4.87 -9.11 -14.84
C ALA A 32 3.61 -8.43 -15.37
N HIS A 33 2.43 -8.78 -14.84
CA HIS A 33 1.16 -8.14 -15.19
C HIS A 33 1.38 -6.65 -15.25
N THR A 34 1.32 -6.11 -16.47
CA THR A 34 1.40 -4.69 -16.83
C THR A 34 1.84 -3.81 -15.67
N LEU A 35 3.16 -3.70 -15.48
CA LEU A 35 3.80 -2.61 -14.77
C LEU A 35 3.26 -1.32 -15.41
N GLY A 36 2.15 -0.83 -14.87
CA GLY A 36 1.49 0.37 -15.34
C GLY A 36 2.38 1.59 -15.12
N PRO A 37 2.01 2.76 -15.66
CA PRO A 37 2.66 4.00 -15.25
C PRO A 37 2.65 4.08 -13.72
N VAL A 38 3.76 4.54 -13.15
CA VAL A 38 3.94 4.66 -11.70
C VAL A 38 2.75 5.41 -11.12
N ASN A 39 1.97 4.71 -10.31
CA ASN A 39 0.80 5.29 -9.67
C ASN A 39 1.24 5.98 -8.36
N PRO A 40 0.66 7.13 -7.97
CA PRO A 40 0.92 7.82 -6.69
C PRO A 40 0.94 6.96 -5.41
N VAL A 41 0.47 5.71 -5.43
CA VAL A 41 0.72 4.68 -4.39
C VAL A 41 2.21 4.61 -4.02
N MET A 42 3.08 4.62 -5.04
CA MET A 42 4.45 4.11 -4.95
C MET A 42 5.45 5.16 -4.47
N VAL A 43 5.23 6.42 -4.87
CA VAL A 43 6.06 7.56 -4.44
C VAL A 43 5.89 7.80 -2.95
N ARG A 44 4.68 7.59 -2.41
CA ARG A 44 4.39 7.93 -1.03
C ARG A 44 4.80 6.88 -0.01
N ASP A 45 4.76 5.59 -0.39
CA ASP A 45 5.32 4.54 0.46
C ASP A 45 6.84 4.69 0.63
N ALA A 46 7.53 5.16 -0.41
CA ALA A 46 8.95 5.51 -0.34
C ALA A 46 9.22 6.70 0.60
N GLU A 47 8.37 7.74 0.60
CA GLU A 47 8.47 8.88 1.52
C GLU A 47 8.14 8.50 2.98
N GLU A 48 7.14 7.62 3.18
CA GLU A 48 6.76 7.15 4.52
C GLU A 48 7.82 6.18 5.11
N ILE A 49 8.46 5.36 4.27
CA ILE A 49 9.54 4.43 4.66
C ILE A 49 10.88 5.17 4.85
N SER A 50 11.20 6.16 4.01
CA SER A 50 12.44 6.96 4.10
C SER A 50 12.58 7.68 5.45
N GLY A 51 11.48 8.05 6.11
CA GLY A 51 11.50 8.67 7.44
C GLY A 51 11.74 7.72 8.62
N LEU A 52 11.74 6.39 8.40
CA LEU A 52 11.77 5.36 9.46
C LEU A 52 12.94 4.37 9.36
N THR A 53 13.76 4.48 8.30
CA THR A 53 14.67 3.39 7.86
C THR A 53 16.00 3.32 8.62
N ASP A 54 16.46 4.39 9.27
CA ASP A 54 17.85 4.43 9.77
C ASP A 54 18.11 3.80 11.15
N THR A 55 17.19 3.06 11.77
CA THR A 55 17.41 2.64 13.19
C THR A 55 17.06 1.21 13.60
N ILE A 56 16.23 0.44 12.90
CA ILE A 56 15.47 -0.60 13.63
C ILE A 56 15.69 -2.01 13.07
N GLY A 57 16.54 -2.77 13.76
CA GLY A 57 16.76 -4.19 13.53
C GLY A 57 15.58 -5.10 13.91
N SER A 58 15.59 -6.30 13.32
CA SER A 58 14.48 -7.26 13.29
C SER A 58 14.26 -8.00 14.63
N ALA A 59 12.99 -8.31 14.94
CA ALA A 59 12.61 -9.42 15.81
C ALA A 59 11.13 -9.77 15.61
N ALA A 60 10.83 -10.72 14.72
CA ALA A 60 9.47 -11.18 14.45
C ALA A 60 9.01 -12.24 15.48
N THR A 61 7.73 -12.19 15.86
CA THR A 61 7.00 -13.35 16.39
C THR A 61 6.20 -13.96 15.25
N GLN A 62 6.16 -15.30 15.16
CA GLN A 62 5.59 -16.09 14.05
C GLN A 62 4.26 -15.55 13.50
N THR A 63 4.34 -14.90 12.34
CA THR A 63 3.24 -14.74 11.38
C THR A 63 3.62 -15.44 10.07
N LYS A 64 2.76 -15.42 9.04
CA LYS A 64 2.81 -16.14 7.74
C LYS A 64 2.54 -15.07 6.64
N GLY A 65 3.30 -15.02 5.52
CA GLY A 65 3.39 -13.99 4.43
C GLY A 65 3.95 -12.60 4.74
N VAL A 66 3.84 -11.70 3.73
CA VAL A 66 4.27 -10.28 3.77
C VAL A 66 3.07 -9.32 3.78
N TYR A 67 2.91 -8.52 4.83
CA TYR A 67 1.88 -7.47 4.90
C TYR A 67 2.26 -6.32 5.84
N ASP A 68 1.73 -5.12 5.59
CA ASP A 68 1.84 -3.98 6.51
C ASP A 68 0.69 -4.00 7.54
N SER A 69 1.04 -4.28 8.80
CA SER A 69 0.08 -4.38 9.90
C SER A 69 -0.65 -3.08 10.25
N LEU A 70 -0.19 -1.92 9.77
CA LEU A 70 -0.88 -0.64 9.96
C LEU A 70 -1.88 -0.33 8.84
N LYS A 71 -1.68 -0.91 7.64
CA LYS A 71 -2.52 -0.65 6.46
C LYS A 71 -3.68 -1.65 6.29
N ILE A 72 -3.71 -2.73 7.06
CA ILE A 72 -4.81 -3.71 7.01
C ILE A 72 -6.12 -3.13 7.57
N TRP A 73 -7.25 -3.58 7.04
CA TRP A 73 -8.59 -3.23 7.53
C TRP A 73 -8.86 -3.76 8.95
N ALA A 74 -9.79 -3.15 9.69
CA ALA A 74 -10.23 -3.70 10.97
C ALA A 74 -10.87 -5.09 10.79
N SER A 75 -10.60 -6.02 11.71
CA SER A 75 -11.30 -7.31 11.76
C SER A 75 -12.81 -7.12 11.97
N ASP A 76 -13.61 -8.02 11.43
CA ASP A 76 -15.07 -7.94 11.28
C ASP A 76 -15.61 -6.71 10.54
N SER A 77 -14.74 -5.92 9.90
CA SER A 77 -15.19 -4.86 9.00
C SER A 77 -15.87 -5.46 7.77
N THR A 78 -16.89 -4.74 7.30
CA THR A 78 -17.43 -4.96 5.97
C THR A 78 -16.87 -3.85 5.10
N ILE A 79 -15.88 -4.19 4.29
CA ILE A 79 -15.22 -3.31 3.34
C ILE A 79 -16.21 -3.04 2.22
N SER A 80 -16.60 -1.78 2.05
CA SER A 80 -17.47 -1.37 0.96
C SER A 80 -16.71 -1.34 -0.36
N ALA A 81 -17.30 -1.87 -1.43
CA ALA A 81 -16.69 -1.86 -2.75
C ALA A 81 -17.69 -1.45 -3.81
N CYS A 82 -17.23 -0.72 -4.81
CA CYS A 82 -18.01 -0.32 -5.98
C CYS A 82 -17.19 -0.46 -7.26
N PHE A 83 -17.91 -0.50 -8.39
CA PHE A 83 -17.32 -0.56 -9.72
C PHE A 83 -17.54 0.76 -10.47
N LEU A 84 -16.46 1.36 -10.97
CA LEU A 84 -16.48 2.53 -11.85
C LEU A 84 -16.93 2.16 -13.26
N ASP A 85 -16.63 0.94 -13.68
CA ASP A 85 -16.91 0.43 -15.01
C ASP A 85 -16.98 -1.12 -15.05
N GLY A 86 -17.04 -1.70 -16.25
CA GLY A 86 -17.12 -3.14 -16.47
C GLY A 86 -18.55 -3.65 -16.71
N GLY A 87 -18.68 -4.68 -17.55
CA GLY A 87 -19.96 -5.35 -17.80
C GLY A 87 -20.33 -6.34 -16.68
N GLU A 88 -21.60 -6.73 -16.60
CA GLU A 88 -22.12 -7.63 -15.54
C GLU A 88 -21.31 -8.92 -15.39
N LEU A 89 -20.94 -9.57 -16.50
CA LEU A 89 -20.15 -10.79 -16.47
C LEU A 89 -18.74 -10.60 -15.90
N LEU A 90 -18.10 -9.46 -16.21
CA LEU A 90 -16.79 -9.11 -15.69
C LEU A 90 -16.86 -8.81 -14.19
N LYS A 91 -17.83 -7.99 -13.75
CA LYS A 91 -18.07 -7.71 -12.33
C LYS A 91 -18.35 -9.01 -11.56
N LYS A 92 -19.21 -9.89 -12.09
CA LYS A 92 -19.52 -11.20 -11.49
C LYS A 92 -18.29 -12.09 -11.37
N PHE A 93 -17.43 -12.10 -12.38
CA PHE A 93 -16.17 -12.85 -12.36
C PHE A 93 -15.23 -12.30 -11.28
N PHE A 94 -15.06 -10.98 -11.23
CA PHE A 94 -14.28 -10.29 -10.20
C PHE A 94 -14.75 -10.66 -8.81
N VAL A 95 -16.02 -10.44 -8.48
CA VAL A 95 -16.60 -10.74 -7.16
C VAL A 95 -16.37 -12.19 -6.75
N ARG A 96 -16.56 -13.14 -7.67
CA ARG A 96 -16.33 -14.58 -7.38
C ARG A 96 -14.85 -14.87 -7.10
N THR A 97 -13.94 -14.24 -7.83
CA THR A 97 -12.51 -14.42 -7.65
C THR A 97 -12.02 -13.76 -6.36
N SER A 98 -12.45 -12.53 -6.07
CA SER A 98 -12.11 -11.83 -4.82
C SER A 98 -12.54 -12.62 -3.58
N LYS A 99 -13.72 -13.27 -3.62
CA LYS A 99 -14.23 -14.10 -2.52
C LYS A 99 -13.31 -15.27 -2.14
N LYS A 100 -12.36 -15.67 -2.99
CA LYS A 100 -11.39 -16.75 -2.68
C LYS A 100 -10.43 -16.39 -1.55
N TRP A 101 -10.21 -15.10 -1.30
CA TRP A 101 -9.40 -14.59 -0.18
C TRP A 101 -10.12 -14.62 1.17
N LEU A 102 -11.45 -14.58 1.17
CA LEU A 102 -12.25 -14.35 2.38
C LEU A 102 -12.49 -15.61 3.23
N ASP A 103 -12.07 -16.78 2.75
CA ASP A 103 -12.32 -18.05 3.44
C ASP A 103 -11.48 -18.20 4.72
N GLY A 104 -12.17 -18.22 5.86
CA GLY A 104 -11.56 -18.36 7.18
C GLY A 104 -10.97 -17.06 7.75
N THR A 105 -11.32 -15.91 7.17
CA THR A 105 -10.97 -14.58 7.70
C THR A 105 -12.20 -13.91 8.34
N SER A 106 -11.97 -12.88 9.16
CA SER A 106 -13.06 -12.07 9.75
C SER A 106 -13.68 -11.07 8.78
N ILE A 107 -12.97 -10.72 7.69
CA ILE A 107 -13.35 -9.62 6.81
C ILE A 107 -14.41 -10.04 5.79
N LYS A 108 -15.26 -9.08 5.43
CA LYS A 108 -16.22 -9.21 4.34
C LYS A 108 -16.02 -8.05 3.36
N ILE A 109 -16.28 -8.29 2.08
CA ILE A 109 -16.34 -7.22 1.08
C ILE A 109 -17.76 -7.16 0.54
N ASN A 110 -18.39 -5.98 0.63
CA ASN A 110 -19.70 -5.70 0.09
C ASN A 110 -19.59 -5.11 -1.31
N PHE A 111 -19.76 -5.97 -2.32
CA PHE A 111 -19.83 -5.58 -3.74
C PHE A 111 -21.25 -5.27 -4.22
N GLY A 112 -22.27 -5.34 -3.34
CA GLY A 112 -23.68 -5.43 -3.73
C GLY A 112 -24.09 -6.84 -4.18
N ASP A 113 -25.37 -7.00 -4.50
CA ASP A 113 -25.97 -8.30 -4.84
C ASP A 113 -26.22 -8.45 -6.35
N PRO A 114 -25.95 -9.63 -6.95
CA PRO A 114 -26.30 -9.87 -8.35
C PRO A 114 -27.81 -9.68 -8.60
N PRO A 115 -28.22 -9.14 -9.76
CA PRO A 115 -27.37 -8.74 -10.89
C PRO A 115 -26.79 -7.32 -10.77
N LYS A 116 -27.16 -6.56 -9.73
CA LYS A 116 -26.78 -5.15 -9.54
C LYS A 116 -25.73 -5.00 -8.44
N PHE A 117 -24.48 -5.20 -8.83
CA PHE A 117 -23.35 -4.80 -8.00
C PHE A 117 -23.33 -3.28 -7.79
N ASN A 118 -22.65 -2.82 -6.74
CA ASN A 118 -22.52 -1.42 -6.41
C ASN A 118 -21.78 -0.68 -7.54
N ASP A 119 -22.37 0.38 -8.06
CA ASP A 119 -21.73 1.30 -9.01
C ASP A 119 -21.18 2.50 -8.22
N CYS A 120 -19.96 2.92 -8.54
CA CYS A 120 -19.39 4.10 -7.88
C CYS A 120 -20.14 5.36 -8.32
N THR A 121 -20.44 6.24 -7.36
CA THR A 121 -20.98 7.59 -7.63
C THR A 121 -19.86 8.62 -7.78
N ASN A 122 -20.17 9.83 -8.28
CA ASN A 122 -19.16 10.90 -8.38
C ASN A 122 -18.54 11.28 -7.03
N ASP A 123 -19.28 11.09 -5.94
CA ASP A 123 -18.83 11.29 -4.56
C ASP A 123 -18.63 9.94 -3.83
N SER A 124 -18.25 8.89 -4.56
CA SER A 124 -18.04 7.54 -4.03
C SER A 124 -17.01 7.57 -2.89
N VAL A 125 -17.45 7.14 -1.71
CA VAL A 125 -16.63 6.99 -0.49
C VAL A 125 -16.38 5.52 -0.15
N GLU A 126 -16.68 4.62 -1.08
CA GLU A 126 -16.45 3.19 -0.90
C GLU A 126 -14.96 2.90 -0.70
N ASP A 127 -14.70 1.94 0.19
CA ASP A 127 -13.37 1.55 0.61
C ASP A 127 -12.53 1.01 -0.54
N ILE A 128 -13.13 0.35 -1.54
CA ILE A 128 -12.45 -0.15 -2.74
C ILE A 128 -13.22 0.29 -3.99
N ARG A 129 -12.56 1.03 -4.89
CA ARG A 129 -13.16 1.62 -6.11
C ARG A 129 -12.50 1.01 -7.34
N ILE A 130 -13.23 0.14 -8.03
CA ILE A 130 -12.68 -0.81 -9.01
C ILE A 130 -12.88 -0.31 -10.44
N SER A 131 -11.80 -0.21 -11.21
CA SER A 131 -11.82 0.05 -12.65
C SER A 131 -11.26 -1.12 -13.45
N PHE A 132 -11.64 -1.21 -14.72
CA PHE A 132 -11.08 -2.16 -15.69
C PHE A 132 -10.49 -1.48 -16.93
N LYS A 133 -10.44 -0.14 -16.93
CA LYS A 133 -10.15 0.69 -18.11
C LYS A 133 -8.84 1.45 -18.00
N GLN A 134 -8.22 1.52 -16.83
CA GLN A 134 -6.95 2.22 -16.69
C GLN A 134 -5.81 1.36 -17.23
N GLU A 135 -4.69 2.03 -17.50
CA GLU A 135 -3.44 1.39 -17.86
C GLU A 135 -2.80 0.73 -16.63
N GLY A 136 -2.20 -0.44 -16.82
CA GLY A 136 -1.66 -1.24 -15.73
C GLY A 136 -2.72 -2.05 -14.98
N SER A 137 -2.29 -3.10 -14.30
CA SER A 137 -3.09 -3.69 -13.22
C SER A 137 -2.40 -3.33 -11.92
N TRP A 138 -3.16 -2.81 -10.96
CA TRP A 138 -2.61 -2.27 -9.72
C TRP A 138 -3.71 -2.13 -8.67
N SER A 139 -3.30 -2.04 -7.41
CA SER A 139 -4.16 -1.68 -6.29
C SER A 139 -3.35 -0.91 -5.25
N PHE A 140 -4.00 0.04 -4.57
CA PHE A 140 -3.45 0.58 -3.33
C PHE A 140 -3.46 -0.51 -2.25
N VAL A 141 -2.50 -0.42 -1.32
CA VAL A 141 -2.33 -1.40 -0.24
C VAL A 141 -3.30 -1.13 0.91
N GLY A 142 -4.30 -1.99 1.06
CA GLY A 142 -5.27 -1.92 2.17
C GLY A 142 -5.94 -0.54 2.28
N THR A 143 -5.86 0.05 3.48
CA THR A 143 -6.47 1.35 3.81
C THR A 143 -5.87 2.54 3.09
N ASP A 144 -4.78 2.38 2.34
CA ASP A 144 -4.28 3.44 1.46
C ASP A 144 -5.29 3.80 0.35
N SER A 145 -6.26 2.92 0.08
CA SER A 145 -7.41 3.27 -0.73
C SER A 145 -8.22 4.48 -0.21
N LEU A 146 -8.09 4.83 1.08
CA LEU A 146 -8.82 5.92 1.74
C LEU A 146 -8.06 7.25 1.77
N LEU A 147 -6.88 7.33 1.16
CA LEU A 147 -6.09 8.55 1.17
C LEU A 147 -6.78 9.64 0.36
N PRO A 148 -6.76 10.91 0.80
CA PRO A 148 -7.50 11.99 0.13
C PRO A 148 -7.20 12.10 -1.37
N ASP A 149 -5.93 12.01 -1.76
CA ASP A 149 -5.53 12.09 -3.17
C ASP A 149 -5.97 10.86 -3.97
N VAL A 150 -6.08 9.70 -3.32
CA VAL A 150 -6.52 8.43 -3.93
C VAL A 150 -8.03 8.40 -4.09
N VAL A 151 -8.77 8.92 -3.11
CA VAL A 151 -10.21 9.14 -3.23
C VAL A 151 -10.49 10.13 -4.36
N LYS A 152 -9.73 11.23 -4.43
CA LYS A 152 -9.83 12.23 -5.50
C LYS A 152 -9.47 11.69 -6.88
N ALA A 153 -8.53 10.74 -6.98
CA ALA A 153 -8.16 10.07 -8.22
C ALA A 153 -9.25 9.10 -8.75
N GLY A 154 -10.20 8.71 -7.90
CA GLY A 154 -11.37 7.92 -8.28
C GLY A 154 -11.17 6.42 -8.08
N ALA A 155 -10.26 5.77 -8.82
CA ALA A 155 -10.01 4.33 -8.65
C ALA A 155 -8.94 4.07 -7.58
N SER A 156 -9.13 2.97 -6.84
CA SER A 156 -8.11 2.44 -5.93
C SER A 156 -7.67 1.02 -6.26
N LEU A 157 -8.32 0.38 -7.23
CA LEU A 157 -7.90 -0.88 -7.83
C LEU A 157 -8.24 -0.84 -9.32
N ASN A 158 -7.32 -1.25 -10.18
CA ASN A 158 -7.56 -1.45 -11.59
C ASN A 158 -7.08 -2.85 -12.05
N VAL A 159 -7.88 -3.50 -12.87
CA VAL A 159 -7.46 -4.70 -13.62
C VAL A 159 -7.61 -4.41 -15.10
N GLN A 160 -6.50 -4.21 -15.80
CA GLN A 160 -6.53 -3.77 -17.19
C GLN A 160 -7.19 -4.81 -18.10
N THR A 161 -8.25 -4.39 -18.78
CA THR A 161 -8.93 -5.22 -19.80
C THR A 161 -8.82 -4.64 -21.20
N ASN A 162 -8.24 -3.45 -21.35
CA ASN A 162 -8.20 -2.68 -22.61
C ASN A 162 -9.58 -2.48 -23.24
N GLY A 163 -10.64 -2.46 -22.42
CA GLY A 163 -12.03 -2.37 -22.89
C GLY A 163 -12.52 -3.59 -23.66
N ALA A 164 -11.79 -4.71 -23.65
CA ALA A 164 -12.17 -5.93 -24.36
C ALA A 164 -13.44 -6.55 -23.75
N ALA A 165 -14.27 -7.14 -24.61
CA ALA A 165 -15.47 -7.84 -24.18
C ALA A 165 -15.08 -9.02 -23.27
N PHE A 166 -15.90 -9.30 -22.24
CA PHE A 166 -15.58 -10.37 -21.31
C PHE A 166 -15.27 -11.69 -22.04
N ASN A 167 -16.06 -12.10 -23.03
CA ASN A 167 -15.85 -13.38 -23.71
C ASN A 167 -14.51 -13.52 -24.47
N SER A 168 -13.83 -12.41 -24.81
CA SER A 168 -12.52 -12.44 -25.46
C SER A 168 -11.35 -12.37 -24.50
N LEU A 169 -11.58 -12.14 -23.21
CA LEU A 169 -10.52 -12.09 -22.18
C LEU A 169 -10.07 -13.51 -21.81
N ASP A 170 -8.75 -13.70 -21.69
CA ASP A 170 -8.16 -14.88 -21.07
C ASP A 170 -8.60 -14.96 -19.60
N LYS A 171 -9.31 -16.04 -19.24
CA LYS A 171 -9.85 -16.24 -17.89
C LYS A 171 -8.82 -16.67 -16.88
N ALA A 172 -7.78 -17.38 -17.30
CA ALA A 172 -6.73 -17.81 -16.40
C ALA A 172 -5.90 -16.58 -15.98
N TRP A 173 -5.47 -15.80 -16.97
CA TRP A 173 -4.77 -14.53 -16.73
C TRP A 173 -5.61 -13.58 -15.87
N LEU A 174 -6.88 -13.34 -16.26
CA LEU A 174 -7.76 -12.43 -15.51
C LEU A 174 -8.01 -12.89 -14.07
N GLU A 175 -8.20 -14.20 -13.83
CA GLU A 175 -8.38 -14.72 -12.47
C GLU A 175 -7.17 -14.42 -11.62
N GLU A 176 -5.99 -14.67 -12.17
CA GLU A 176 -4.73 -14.49 -11.49
C GLU A 176 -4.45 -13.02 -11.15
N THR A 177 -4.60 -12.11 -12.11
CA THR A 177 -4.46 -10.67 -11.88
C THR A 177 -5.43 -10.21 -10.79
N ILE A 178 -6.70 -10.63 -10.84
CA ILE A 178 -7.67 -10.25 -9.81
C ILE A 178 -7.28 -10.80 -8.43
N LEU A 179 -6.75 -12.02 -8.35
CA LEU A 179 -6.26 -12.55 -7.07
C LEU A 179 -5.11 -11.71 -6.52
N HIS A 180 -4.17 -11.30 -7.36
CA HIS A 180 -3.04 -10.47 -6.99
C HIS A 180 -3.49 -9.08 -6.51
N GLU A 181 -4.25 -8.35 -7.33
CA GLU A 181 -4.70 -6.99 -6.99
C GLU A 181 -5.61 -6.94 -5.77
N VAL A 182 -6.47 -7.97 -5.59
CA VAL A 182 -7.29 -8.06 -4.38
C VAL A 182 -6.41 -8.38 -3.15
N GLY A 183 -5.29 -9.09 -3.31
CA GLY A 183 -4.31 -9.27 -2.23
C GLY A 183 -3.77 -7.93 -1.72
N HIS A 184 -3.38 -7.04 -2.63
CA HIS A 184 -2.98 -5.67 -2.29
C HIS A 184 -4.11 -4.86 -1.66
N ALA A 185 -5.32 -4.90 -2.21
CA ALA A 185 -6.48 -4.23 -1.60
C ALA A 185 -6.79 -4.75 -0.18
N LEU A 186 -6.29 -5.94 0.18
CA LEU A 186 -6.37 -6.51 1.52
C LEU A 186 -5.10 -6.29 2.36
N GLY A 187 -4.14 -5.50 1.90
CA GLY A 187 -2.94 -5.10 2.65
C GLY A 187 -1.73 -6.01 2.49
N LEU A 188 -1.75 -6.96 1.55
CA LEU A 188 -0.58 -7.79 1.25
C LEU A 188 0.40 -7.02 0.36
N GLU A 189 1.69 -7.28 0.59
CA GLU A 189 2.78 -6.71 -0.20
C GLU A 189 3.40 -7.76 -1.12
N HIS A 190 4.29 -7.33 -2.02
CA HIS A 190 4.98 -8.26 -2.91
C HIS A 190 5.92 -9.20 -2.16
N GLU A 191 5.86 -10.48 -2.52
CA GLU A 191 6.68 -11.52 -1.90
C GLU A 191 8.17 -11.38 -2.25
N HIS A 192 8.51 -10.90 -3.46
CA HIS A 192 9.92 -10.67 -3.86
C HIS A 192 10.57 -9.53 -3.11
N GLN A 193 9.79 -8.56 -2.61
CA GLN A 193 10.30 -7.45 -1.80
C GLN A 193 10.43 -7.83 -0.32
N SER A 194 10.07 -9.06 0.08
CA SER A 194 10.26 -9.53 1.44
C SER A 194 11.75 -9.53 1.83
N PRO A 195 12.13 -9.03 3.01
CA PRO A 195 13.50 -9.17 3.52
C PRO A 195 13.91 -10.63 3.78
N GLU A 196 12.95 -11.56 3.82
CA GLU A 196 13.20 -13.00 3.94
C GLU A 196 13.40 -13.68 2.56
N ALA A 197 13.06 -12.99 1.47
CA ALA A 197 13.25 -13.49 0.11
C ALA A 197 14.69 -13.35 -0.36
N HIS A 198 15.37 -12.27 0.06
CA HIS A 198 16.71 -11.90 -0.41
C HIS A 198 16.77 -11.82 -1.95
N CYS A 199 15.72 -11.28 -2.58
CA CYS A 199 15.70 -11.10 -4.02
C CYS A 199 16.46 -9.86 -4.49
N ASP A 200 16.65 -8.87 -3.62
CA ASP A 200 17.51 -7.72 -3.91
C ASP A 200 18.94 -8.17 -4.27
N ASP A 201 19.44 -9.14 -3.52
CA ASP A 201 20.72 -9.81 -3.76
C ASP A 201 20.76 -10.61 -5.08
N GLU A 202 19.65 -10.83 -5.76
CA GLU A 202 19.59 -11.57 -7.02
C GLU A 202 19.49 -10.64 -8.24
N PHE A 203 19.05 -9.39 -8.07
CA PHE A 203 18.89 -8.44 -9.17
C PHE A 203 20.24 -8.00 -9.75
N ALA A 204 20.25 -7.83 -11.08
CA ALA A 204 21.36 -7.26 -11.83
C ALA A 204 21.16 -5.75 -12.01
N TRP A 205 21.21 -4.99 -10.92
CA TRP A 205 20.86 -3.55 -10.89
C TRP A 205 21.57 -2.71 -11.97
N ASP A 206 22.86 -2.98 -12.23
CA ASP A 206 23.65 -2.32 -13.28
C ASP A 206 23.10 -2.52 -14.70
N THR A 207 22.24 -3.54 -14.90
CA THR A 207 21.51 -3.78 -16.15
C THR A 207 20.05 -3.37 -16.03
N VAL A 208 19.43 -3.61 -14.89
CA VAL A 208 18.00 -3.36 -14.64
C VAL A 208 17.67 -1.88 -14.77
N ILE A 209 18.37 -1.04 -14.01
CA ILE A 209 18.09 0.40 -13.95
C ILE A 209 18.21 1.05 -15.33
N PRO A 210 19.37 1.01 -16.02
CA PRO A 210 19.52 1.72 -17.29
C PRO A 210 18.63 1.16 -18.40
N LYS A 211 18.28 -0.14 -18.35
CA LYS A 211 17.38 -0.73 -19.34
C LYS A 211 15.95 -0.25 -19.15
N ILE A 212 15.45 -0.23 -17.91
CA ILE A 212 14.09 0.22 -17.62
C ILE A 212 13.96 1.74 -17.84
N GLU A 213 14.94 2.54 -17.43
CA GLU A 213 14.97 3.99 -17.73
C GLU A 213 14.84 4.25 -19.23
N LYS A 214 15.58 3.50 -20.04
CA LYS A 214 15.58 3.64 -21.50
C LYS A 214 14.29 3.14 -22.15
N GLU A 215 13.77 1.99 -21.73
CA GLU A 215 12.68 1.31 -22.42
C GLU A 215 11.30 1.74 -21.93
N TRP A 216 11.17 2.02 -20.62
CA TRP A 216 9.89 2.35 -19.97
C TRP A 216 9.83 3.79 -19.47
N GLY A 217 10.96 4.50 -19.44
CA GLY A 217 11.01 5.92 -19.05
C GLY A 217 10.86 6.16 -17.54
N TRP A 218 10.97 5.13 -16.72
CA TRP A 218 10.92 5.26 -15.26
C TRP A 218 12.25 5.79 -14.74
N SER A 219 12.21 6.63 -13.73
CA SER A 219 13.38 7.04 -12.95
C SER A 219 13.93 5.91 -12.09
N GLU A 220 15.19 6.02 -11.68
CA GLU A 220 15.81 5.09 -10.74
C GLU A 220 14.98 4.90 -9.45
N ASP A 221 14.47 5.97 -8.86
CA ASP A 221 13.65 5.91 -7.64
C ASP A 221 12.37 5.09 -7.84
N GLU A 222 11.73 5.23 -9.01
CA GLU A 222 10.55 4.45 -9.38
C GLU A 222 10.90 2.96 -9.52
N ILE A 223 12.02 2.66 -10.16
CA ILE A 223 12.53 1.29 -10.33
C ILE A 223 12.83 0.65 -8.96
N LEU A 224 13.55 1.36 -8.10
CA LEU A 224 13.89 0.88 -6.77
C LEU A 224 12.63 0.68 -5.93
N SER A 225 11.65 1.58 -5.99
CA SER A 225 10.40 1.44 -5.24
C SER A 225 9.58 0.19 -5.66
N ASN A 226 9.65 -0.20 -6.93
CA ASN A 226 8.94 -1.37 -7.47
C ASN A 226 9.61 -2.71 -7.16
N PHE A 227 10.94 -2.73 -7.14
CA PHE A 227 11.70 -4.00 -7.16
C PHE A 227 12.57 -4.21 -5.94
N LYS A 228 13.04 -3.15 -5.29
CA LYS A 228 13.95 -3.25 -4.16
C LYS A 228 13.27 -3.94 -2.99
N GLU A 229 14.08 -4.68 -2.22
CA GLU A 229 13.67 -5.26 -0.95
C GLU A 229 13.17 -4.18 0.00
N MET A 230 12.04 -4.47 0.65
CA MET A 230 11.48 -3.61 1.68
C MET A 230 12.35 -3.65 2.93
N VAL A 231 12.47 -2.48 3.55
CA VAL A 231 13.16 -2.35 4.83
C VAL A 231 12.38 -3.12 5.89
N ALA A 232 13.06 -4.05 6.56
CA ALA A 232 12.50 -4.74 7.72
C ALA A 232 12.09 -3.71 8.78
N SER A 233 10.82 -3.72 9.16
CA SER A 233 10.27 -2.78 10.14
C SER A 233 9.28 -3.47 11.07
N PRO A 234 8.96 -2.88 12.24
CA PRO A 234 7.93 -3.42 13.12
C PRO A 234 6.52 -3.48 12.49
N ARG A 235 6.27 -2.69 11.44
CA ARG A 235 4.99 -2.66 10.69
C ARG A 235 4.90 -3.84 9.73
N LEU A 236 6.02 -4.15 9.07
CA LEU A 236 6.14 -5.21 8.10
C LEU A 236 6.18 -6.56 8.80
N ARG A 237 5.15 -7.37 8.56
CA ARG A 237 5.15 -8.78 8.96
C ARG A 237 5.59 -9.56 7.76
N ALA A 238 6.77 -10.16 7.83
CA ALA A 238 7.35 -10.99 6.77
C ALA A 238 7.55 -12.41 7.26
N THR A 239 7.64 -13.35 6.32
CA THR A 239 7.85 -14.77 6.59
C THR A 239 8.84 -15.45 5.70
N PRO A 240 9.24 -16.70 6.04
CA PRO A 240 9.99 -17.51 5.10
C PRO A 240 9.37 -17.46 3.71
N TYR A 241 10.23 -17.08 2.78
CA TYR A 241 9.93 -16.85 1.38
C TYR A 241 9.08 -17.95 0.73
N ASP A 242 7.96 -17.54 0.12
CA ASP A 242 7.07 -18.40 -0.64
C ASP A 242 7.09 -18.12 -2.15
N ARG A 243 7.90 -18.90 -2.87
CA ARG A 243 7.97 -18.87 -4.35
C ARG A 243 6.64 -19.15 -5.08
N LYS A 244 5.63 -19.66 -4.37
CA LYS A 244 4.31 -19.98 -4.93
C LYS A 244 3.25 -18.94 -4.55
N SER A 245 3.62 -17.90 -3.80
CA SER A 245 2.70 -16.86 -3.40
C SER A 245 2.11 -16.18 -4.63
N ILE A 246 0.79 -15.99 -4.64
CA ILE A 246 0.13 -15.20 -5.68
C ILE A 246 0.63 -13.74 -5.70
N MET A 247 1.25 -13.28 -4.61
CA MET A 247 1.83 -11.94 -4.47
C MET A 247 3.28 -11.83 -4.99
N HIS A 248 3.84 -12.90 -5.57
CA HIS A 248 5.18 -12.86 -6.14
C HIS A 248 5.15 -12.42 -7.61
N TYR A 249 5.94 -11.41 -7.98
CA TYR A 249 6.12 -11.05 -9.38
C TYR A 249 6.90 -12.10 -10.17
N ALA A 250 6.38 -12.55 -11.31
CA ALA A 250 7.19 -13.28 -12.29
C ALA A 250 7.97 -12.29 -13.17
N LEU A 251 9.12 -11.86 -12.65
CA LEU A 251 10.00 -10.94 -13.36
C LEU A 251 10.80 -11.65 -14.46
N PRO A 252 11.11 -10.95 -15.57
CA PRO A 252 11.84 -11.52 -16.68
C PRO A 252 13.28 -11.87 -16.29
N ALA A 253 13.82 -12.93 -16.89
CA ALA A 253 15.11 -13.48 -16.52
C ALA A 253 16.26 -12.46 -16.61
N TRP A 254 16.22 -11.53 -17.57
CA TRP A 254 17.26 -10.52 -17.74
C TRP A 254 17.40 -9.58 -16.53
N MET A 255 16.41 -9.51 -15.63
CA MET A 255 16.51 -8.72 -14.40
C MET A 255 17.41 -9.36 -13.35
N PHE A 256 17.69 -10.67 -13.44
CA PHE A 256 18.45 -11.40 -12.44
C PHE A 256 19.87 -11.72 -12.89
N LYS A 257 20.84 -11.64 -11.96
CA LYS A 257 22.26 -11.96 -12.19
C LYS A 257 22.48 -13.36 -12.76
N GLN A 258 21.64 -14.31 -12.35
CA GLN A 258 21.71 -15.72 -12.79
C GLN A 258 20.62 -16.09 -13.81
N GLY A 259 19.89 -15.12 -14.35
CA GLY A 259 18.79 -15.38 -15.27
C GLY A 259 17.75 -16.32 -14.68
N THR A 260 17.36 -17.32 -15.46
CA THR A 260 16.38 -18.35 -15.06
C THR A 260 16.84 -19.26 -13.92
N LYS A 261 18.12 -19.22 -13.55
CA LYS A 261 18.67 -19.98 -12.41
C LYS A 261 18.56 -19.23 -11.08
N SER A 262 18.16 -17.97 -11.08
CA SER A 262 17.94 -17.21 -9.85
C SER A 262 16.91 -17.90 -8.96
N ARG A 263 17.13 -17.84 -7.65
CA ARG A 263 16.14 -18.32 -6.68
C ARG A 263 14.83 -17.50 -6.69
N CYS A 264 14.88 -16.27 -7.22
CA CYS A 264 13.75 -15.36 -7.33
C CYS A 264 13.09 -15.35 -8.71
N PHE A 265 13.68 -16.04 -9.70
CA PHE A 265 13.00 -16.31 -10.95
C PHE A 265 11.94 -17.40 -10.73
N ILE A 266 10.68 -17.07 -11.01
CA ILE A 266 9.55 -18.00 -10.89
C ILE A 266 8.68 -17.95 -12.15
N SER A 267 7.92 -19.02 -12.38
CA SER A 267 6.76 -18.94 -13.27
C SER A 267 5.62 -18.29 -12.52
N GLN A 268 4.82 -17.52 -13.25
CA GLN A 268 3.71 -16.77 -12.70
C GLN A 268 2.76 -17.67 -11.89
N PRO A 269 2.57 -17.38 -10.59
CA PRO A 269 1.67 -18.15 -9.73
C PRO A 269 0.22 -17.94 -10.14
N THR A 270 -0.57 -19.02 -10.22
CA THR A 270 -1.95 -18.96 -10.75
C THR A 270 -3.04 -19.05 -9.67
N LYS A 271 -2.66 -19.21 -8.40
CA LYS A 271 -3.56 -19.52 -7.29
C LYS A 271 -3.00 -18.99 -5.97
N ILE A 272 -3.89 -18.64 -5.05
CA ILE A 272 -3.57 -18.38 -3.64
C ILE A 272 -2.88 -19.61 -3.05
N SER A 273 -1.64 -19.44 -2.58
CA SER A 273 -0.83 -20.49 -1.96
C SER A 273 -1.35 -20.86 -0.56
N LEU A 274 -0.79 -21.93 0.03
CA LEU A 274 -1.06 -22.23 1.44
C LEU A 274 -0.54 -21.11 2.36
N LYS A 275 0.63 -20.53 2.02
CA LYS A 275 1.20 -19.44 2.81
C LYS A 275 0.32 -18.22 2.74
N ASP A 276 -0.11 -17.82 1.56
CA ASP A 276 -1.04 -16.70 1.34
C ASP A 276 -2.31 -16.82 2.19
N ARG A 277 -2.90 -18.02 2.25
CA ARG A 277 -4.08 -18.29 3.10
C ARG A 277 -3.77 -18.15 4.58
N GLU A 278 -2.60 -18.59 5.01
CA GLU A 278 -2.17 -18.44 6.39
C GLU A 278 -1.91 -16.96 6.73
N THR A 279 -1.34 -16.21 5.79
CA THR A 279 -1.07 -14.77 5.88
C THR A 279 -2.33 -13.97 6.07
N ILE A 280 -3.30 -14.16 5.18
CA ILE A 280 -4.52 -13.37 5.21
C ILE A 280 -5.34 -13.66 6.47
N ARG A 281 -5.29 -14.90 6.98
CA ARG A 281 -5.92 -15.28 8.26
C ARG A 281 -5.20 -14.71 9.48
N ALA A 282 -3.88 -14.53 9.39
CA ALA A 282 -3.11 -13.86 10.43
C ALA A 282 -3.35 -12.34 10.43
N ALA A 283 -3.51 -11.74 9.25
CA ALA A 283 -3.89 -10.34 9.09
C ALA A 283 -5.33 -10.08 9.56
N TYR A 284 -6.25 -11.01 9.32
CA TYR A 284 -7.69 -10.90 9.62
C TYR A 284 -8.22 -12.08 10.46
N PRO A 285 -7.76 -12.22 11.71
CA PRO A 285 -8.21 -13.29 12.61
C PRO A 285 -9.67 -13.10 13.02
N ILE A 286 -10.37 -14.21 13.31
CA ILE A 286 -11.78 -14.18 13.75
C ILE A 286 -11.99 -13.39 15.07
N SER A 287 -10.96 -13.25 15.90
CA SER A 287 -11.00 -12.41 17.10
C SER A 287 -10.37 -11.04 16.82
N GLN A 288 -11.16 -9.98 16.97
CA GLN A 288 -10.67 -8.60 16.89
C GLN A 288 -9.60 -8.32 17.94
N GLU A 289 -9.68 -8.91 19.14
CA GLU A 289 -8.66 -8.71 20.17
C GLU A 289 -7.28 -9.19 19.70
N VAL A 290 -7.21 -10.31 18.96
CA VAL A 290 -5.96 -10.82 18.41
C VAL A 290 -5.35 -9.85 17.41
N GLN A 291 -6.16 -9.29 16.49
CA GLN A 291 -5.67 -8.29 15.53
C GLN A 291 -5.21 -7.01 16.26
N ALA A 292 -6.02 -6.53 17.22
CA ALA A 292 -5.71 -5.35 18.00
C ALA A 292 -4.40 -5.51 18.80
N ASP A 293 -4.13 -6.70 19.34
CA ASP A 293 -2.89 -6.98 20.06
C ASP A 293 -1.66 -7.02 19.15
N VAL A 294 -1.79 -7.55 17.92
CA VAL A 294 -0.71 -7.49 16.91
C VAL A 294 -0.37 -6.04 16.59
N ILE A 295 -1.39 -5.23 16.31
CA ILE A 295 -1.22 -3.81 15.99
C ILE A 295 -0.62 -3.07 17.17
N LYS A 296 -1.15 -3.24 18.39
CA LYS A 296 -0.58 -2.65 19.61
C LYS A 296 0.89 -2.99 19.77
N ARG A 297 1.31 -4.23 19.50
CA ARG A 297 2.73 -4.63 19.54
C ARG A 297 3.55 -3.96 18.44
N SER A 298 3.05 -3.90 17.20
CA SER A 298 3.73 -3.17 16.11
C SER A 298 3.94 -1.71 16.49
N VAL A 299 2.86 -1.05 16.93
CA VAL A 299 2.87 0.36 17.29
C VAL A 299 3.73 0.62 18.53
N ALA A 300 3.71 -0.22 19.56
CA ALA A 300 4.57 -0.07 20.74
C ALA A 300 6.06 -0.17 20.41
N ARG A 301 6.42 -0.99 19.43
CA ARG A 301 7.82 -1.10 18.97
C ARG A 301 8.23 0.16 18.20
N ILE A 302 7.43 0.59 17.22
CA ILE A 302 7.64 1.85 16.49
C ILE A 302 7.76 3.01 17.47
N ALA A 303 6.89 3.06 18.49
CA ALA A 303 6.92 4.06 19.54
C ALA A 303 8.23 4.05 20.33
N THR A 304 8.73 2.87 20.71
CA THR A 304 10.03 2.75 21.39
C THR A 304 11.15 3.31 20.51
N ASP A 305 11.15 2.92 19.24
CA ASP A 305 12.19 3.33 18.31
C ASP A 305 12.16 4.84 18.01
N LEU A 306 10.96 5.42 17.88
CA LEU A 306 10.78 6.86 17.74
C LEU A 306 11.18 7.61 19.02
N GLY A 307 10.88 7.06 20.19
CA GLY A 307 11.17 7.63 21.50
C GLY A 307 12.66 7.74 21.84
N ASP A 308 13.47 6.87 21.25
CA ASP A 308 14.93 6.81 21.46
C ASP A 308 15.70 7.85 20.63
N GLN A 309 15.03 8.53 19.71
CA GLN A 309 15.61 9.57 18.85
C GLN A 309 15.47 10.98 19.45
N LYS A 310 16.34 11.90 19.00
CA LYS A 310 16.32 13.31 19.40
C LYS A 310 15.45 14.14 18.46
N TRP A 311 14.14 14.09 18.65
CA TRP A 311 13.19 14.96 17.93
C TRP A 311 12.87 16.23 18.72
N ASP A 312 12.67 17.33 18.00
CA ASP A 312 12.07 18.55 18.54
C ASP A 312 10.53 18.47 18.58
N THR A 313 9.89 19.52 19.09
CA THR A 313 8.43 19.59 19.28
C THR A 313 7.64 19.50 17.96
N ASP A 314 8.12 20.12 16.89
CA ASP A 314 7.43 20.16 15.60
C ASP A 314 7.56 18.83 14.86
N GLN A 315 8.73 18.19 14.97
CA GLN A 315 8.94 16.82 14.52
C GLN A 315 8.03 15.85 15.26
N TRP A 316 7.91 15.96 16.59
CA TRP A 316 6.97 15.15 17.38
C TRP A 316 5.51 15.33 16.96
N LYS A 317 5.07 16.55 16.65
CA LYS A 317 3.73 16.80 16.10
C LYS A 317 3.53 16.13 14.74
N THR A 318 4.52 16.23 13.86
CA THR A 318 4.47 15.61 12.53
C THR A 318 4.36 14.09 12.64
N ILE A 319 5.17 13.48 13.51
CA ILE A 319 5.08 12.06 13.84
C ILE A 319 3.69 11.70 14.39
N GLY A 320 3.19 12.48 15.35
CA GLY A 320 1.87 12.30 15.96
C GLY A 320 0.74 12.35 14.93
N ASN A 321 0.79 13.30 14.01
CA ASN A 321 -0.17 13.44 12.91
C ASN A 321 -0.12 12.24 11.97
N ASN A 322 1.05 11.89 11.45
CA ASN A 322 1.19 10.79 10.48
C ASN A 322 0.73 9.47 11.08
N VAL A 323 1.16 9.15 12.30
CA VAL A 323 0.75 7.93 13.02
C VAL A 323 -0.75 7.94 13.32
N GLY A 324 -1.28 9.08 13.77
CA GLY A 324 -2.71 9.26 14.04
C GLY A 324 -3.57 9.03 12.80
N GLU A 325 -3.18 9.60 11.65
CA GLU A 325 -3.90 9.42 10.38
C GLU A 325 -3.91 7.97 9.92
N ILE A 326 -2.75 7.30 9.88
CA ILE A 326 -2.65 5.89 9.48
C ILE A 326 -3.57 5.02 10.32
N LEU A 327 -3.52 5.19 11.64
CA LEU A 327 -4.31 4.38 12.57
C LEU A 327 -5.81 4.68 12.45
N ALA A 328 -6.17 5.94 12.28
CA ALA A 328 -7.57 6.37 12.16
C ALA A 328 -8.22 5.90 10.85
N ARG A 329 -7.47 5.82 9.73
CA ARG A 329 -7.96 5.27 8.46
C ARG A 329 -8.44 3.83 8.57
N SER A 330 -7.87 3.07 9.50
CA SER A 330 -8.29 1.69 9.73
C SER A 330 -9.66 1.54 10.42
N GLY A 331 -10.30 2.63 10.82
CA GLY A 331 -11.60 2.64 11.50
C GLY A 331 -11.55 2.12 12.94
N ARG A 332 -10.35 1.97 13.50
CA ARG A 332 -10.11 1.39 14.84
C ARG A 332 -10.20 2.46 15.92
N ARG A 333 -10.55 2.04 17.12
CA ARG A 333 -10.43 2.85 18.34
C ARG A 333 -9.23 2.35 19.14
N LEU A 334 -8.23 3.21 19.34
CA LEU A 334 -6.96 2.87 19.99
C LEU A 334 -6.42 4.09 20.73
N SER A 335 -5.74 3.87 21.85
CA SER A 335 -4.90 4.87 22.50
C SER A 335 -3.45 4.37 22.50
N LEU A 336 -2.54 5.19 22.01
CA LEU A 336 -1.11 4.92 21.97
C LEU A 336 -0.38 5.89 22.91
N SER A 337 0.58 5.36 23.68
CA SER A 337 1.52 6.15 24.46
C SER A 337 2.94 5.84 24.00
N ILE A 338 3.61 6.83 23.43
CA ILE A 338 5.00 6.80 22.96
C ILE A 338 5.90 7.39 24.04
N PRO A 339 6.74 6.60 24.74
CA PRO A 339 7.68 7.17 25.70
C PRO A 339 8.73 8.02 24.98
N ILE A 340 9.12 9.16 25.55
CA ILE A 340 10.21 10.00 25.07
C ILE A 340 11.42 9.72 25.97
N SER A 341 12.39 8.96 25.46
CA SER A 341 13.50 8.43 26.25
C SER A 341 14.53 9.50 26.63
N ILE A 342 14.63 10.59 25.85
CA ILE A 342 15.61 11.66 26.05
C ILE A 342 14.96 12.80 26.85
N LYS A 343 15.03 12.69 28.18
CA LYS A 343 14.38 13.60 29.14
C LYS A 343 15.03 14.98 29.26
N ASP A 344 16.20 15.22 28.66
CA ASP A 344 16.91 16.52 28.69
C ASP A 344 16.81 17.25 27.35
N GLN A 345 15.58 17.49 26.92
CA GLN A 345 15.28 18.43 25.84
C GLN A 345 14.54 19.65 26.41
N PRO A 346 15.22 20.80 26.58
CA PRO A 346 14.61 22.01 27.12
C PRO A 346 13.38 22.47 26.31
N SER A 347 13.39 22.24 25.00
CA SER A 347 12.30 22.54 24.05
C SER A 347 10.99 21.81 24.37
N LEU A 348 11.04 20.67 25.05
CA LEU A 348 9.85 19.87 25.42
C LEU A 348 9.32 20.23 26.82
N LYS A 349 10.07 20.99 27.62
CA LYS A 349 9.72 21.36 29.01
C LYS A 349 9.15 22.79 29.15
N THR A 350 9.15 23.61 28.10
CA THR A 350 8.70 25.02 28.17
C THR A 350 7.19 25.15 28.10
N ALA A 351 6.59 25.91 29.03
CA ALA A 351 5.14 26.06 29.21
C ALA A 351 4.37 26.75 28.08
N ASP A 352 5.04 27.13 26.99
CA ASP A 352 4.44 27.96 25.93
C ASP A 352 4.97 27.55 24.55
N SER A 353 4.34 26.51 24.00
CA SER A 353 4.26 26.21 22.57
C SER A 353 3.18 25.15 22.45
N ASP A 354 2.20 25.36 21.58
CA ASP A 354 1.15 24.40 21.27
C ASP A 354 1.77 22.98 21.19
N ARG A 355 1.35 22.05 22.07
CA ARG A 355 1.88 20.67 22.18
C ARG A 355 0.91 19.63 21.63
N SER A 356 -0.21 20.10 21.13
CA SER A 356 -1.27 19.30 20.55
C SER A 356 -1.10 19.20 19.04
N CYS A 357 -1.60 18.09 18.53
CA CYS A 357 -1.83 17.84 17.13
C CYS A 357 -3.17 17.13 17.00
N SER A 358 -3.90 17.37 15.91
CA SER A 358 -5.22 16.77 15.71
C SER A 358 -5.52 16.69 14.23
N GLY A 359 -6.06 15.55 13.79
CA GLY A 359 -6.72 15.46 12.50
C GLY A 359 -8.18 15.84 12.66
N ASP A 360 -8.50 17.13 12.60
CA ASP A 360 -9.89 17.61 12.53
C ASP A 360 -9.96 19.05 12.00
N GLU A 361 -9.82 19.25 10.68
CA GLU A 361 -10.11 20.56 10.04
C GLU A 361 -10.86 20.49 8.69
N SER A 362 -11.54 19.39 8.36
CA SER A 362 -12.61 19.50 7.36
C SER A 362 -13.75 18.52 7.60
N ALA A 363 -14.98 19.02 7.47
CA ALA A 363 -16.22 18.26 7.42
C ALA A 363 -16.33 17.38 6.14
N ALA A 364 -15.21 16.98 5.55
CA ALA A 364 -15.16 16.03 4.46
C ALA A 364 -15.35 14.61 5.01
N VAL A 365 -16.23 13.84 4.38
CA VAL A 365 -16.47 12.44 4.70
C VAL A 365 -15.16 11.66 4.52
N GLY A 366 -14.77 10.83 5.51
CA GLY A 366 -13.54 10.04 5.48
C GLY A 366 -12.34 10.64 6.26
N THR A 367 -12.51 11.77 6.97
CA THR A 367 -11.45 12.32 7.82
C THR A 367 -11.22 11.48 9.09
N ALA A 368 -9.99 11.01 9.21
CA ALA A 368 -9.44 10.27 10.32
C ALA A 368 -9.54 11.08 11.64
N LYS A 369 -10.41 10.70 12.58
CA LYS A 369 -10.51 11.38 13.88
C LYS A 369 -9.50 10.84 14.88
N PHE A 370 -8.51 11.66 15.19
CA PHE A 370 -7.56 11.43 16.26
C PHE A 370 -7.14 12.74 16.93
N SER A 371 -6.64 12.63 18.16
CA SER A 371 -5.91 13.70 18.84
C SER A 371 -4.56 13.18 19.30
N CYS A 372 -3.56 14.03 19.30
CA CYS A 372 -2.26 13.73 19.87
C CYS A 372 -1.73 14.89 20.70
N ALA A 373 -0.98 14.57 21.75
CA ALA A 373 -0.38 15.57 22.62
C ALA A 373 0.90 15.05 23.27
N ILE A 374 1.89 15.93 23.41
CA ILE A 374 3.06 15.69 24.27
C ILE A 374 2.65 15.97 25.72
N ALA A 375 2.94 15.04 26.63
CA ALA A 375 2.66 15.20 28.05
C ALA A 375 3.36 16.45 28.63
N GLU A 376 2.77 17.04 29.68
CA GLU A 376 3.29 18.28 30.29
C GLU A 376 4.74 18.15 30.76
N ASP A 377 5.12 16.97 31.24
CA ASP A 377 6.47 16.65 31.71
C ASP A 377 7.45 16.26 30.59
N GLY A 378 7.00 16.27 29.32
CA GLY A 378 7.78 15.86 28.15
C GLY A 378 8.15 14.38 28.15
N SER A 379 7.52 13.54 28.98
CA SER A 379 7.90 12.13 29.15
C SER A 379 7.35 11.21 28.07
N LYS A 380 6.30 11.64 27.35
CA LYS A 380 5.59 10.82 26.38
C LYS A 380 4.77 11.66 25.40
N MET A 381 4.50 11.11 24.23
CA MET A 381 3.43 11.52 23.33
C MET A 381 2.26 10.55 23.45
N VAL A 382 1.03 11.07 23.57
CA VAL A 382 -0.20 10.28 23.56
C VAL A 382 -0.92 10.54 22.25
N ILE A 383 -1.40 9.48 21.60
CA ILE A 383 -2.23 9.55 20.38
C ILE A 383 -3.50 8.75 20.64
N ASP A 384 -4.64 9.44 20.68
CA ASP A 384 -5.96 8.85 20.85
C ASP A 384 -6.71 8.85 19.52
N VAL A 385 -7.01 7.66 19.02
CA VAL A 385 -7.79 7.43 17.81
C VAL A 385 -9.21 7.06 18.21
N PHE A 386 -10.18 7.86 17.78
CA PHE A 386 -11.55 7.75 18.25
C PHE A 386 -12.38 6.75 17.45
N GLY A 387 -11.91 6.39 16.25
CA GLY A 387 -12.60 5.52 15.30
C GLY A 387 -13.78 6.24 14.64
N VAL A 388 -13.87 6.19 13.32
CA VAL A 388 -15.04 6.67 12.58
C VAL A 388 -15.44 5.63 11.55
N LYS A 389 -16.73 5.31 11.51
CA LYS A 389 -17.38 4.70 10.36
C LYS A 389 -18.04 5.80 9.56
#